data_AF-A0A7T1T8K1-F1
#
_entry.id   AF-A0A7T1T8K1-F1
#
_cell.length_a   1.000
_cell.length_b   1.000
_cell.length_c   1.000
_cell.angle_alpha   90.00
_cell.angle_beta   90.00
_cell.angle_gamma   90.00
#
_symmetry.space_group_name_H-M   'P 1'
#
loop_
_entity.id
_entity.type
_entity.pdbx_description
1 polymer ?
#
loop_
_entity_poly.entity_id
_entity_poly.type
_entity_poly.pdbx_seq_one_letter_code
_entity_poly.pdbx_strand_id
1 'polypeptide(L)' 'MTQPTPARTRRCPDCDGQATAHIDTGTRHTDGSRVTLRVDCPACRGTGTLPLPARLVSRRREVAA' A
#
# COMPACT_ATOMS: atom_id res chain seq x y z
N MET A 1 0.45 11.09 -27.92
CA MET A 1 0.91 10.34 -26.73
C MET A 1 -0.31 9.70 -26.08
N THR A 2 -0.28 8.40 -25.76
CA THR A 2 -1.41 7.70 -25.11
C THR A 2 -1.04 7.42 -23.66
N GLN A 3 -1.87 7.87 -22.72
CA GLN A 3 -1.70 7.61 -21.30
C GLN A 3 -2.52 6.38 -20.86
N PRO A 4 -1.93 5.38 -20.19
CA PRO A 4 -2.68 4.31 -19.54
C PRO A 4 -3.59 4.87 -18.44
N THR A 5 -4.84 4.41 -18.41
CA THR A 5 -5.74 4.73 -17.29
C THR A 5 -5.38 3.85 -16.10
N PRO A 6 -5.09 4.42 -14.91
CA PRO A 6 -4.71 3.62 -13.75
C PRO A 6 -5.89 2.77 -13.26
N ALA A 7 -5.61 1.53 -12.88
CA ALA A 7 -6.59 0.65 -12.27
C ALA A 7 -7.11 1.26 -10.96
N ARG A 8 -8.42 1.09 -10.68
CA ARG A 8 -8.99 1.55 -9.42
C ARG A 8 -8.49 0.68 -8.27
N THR A 9 -7.89 1.30 -7.25
CA THR A 9 -7.40 0.63 -6.04
C THR A 9 -8.07 1.17 -4.77
N ARG A 10 -8.02 0.39 -3.69
CA ARG A 10 -8.46 0.75 -2.33
C ARG A 10 -7.31 0.56 -1.35
N ARG A 11 -7.33 1.27 -0.22
CA ARG A 11 -6.39 1.00 0.89
C ARG A 11 -6.54 -0.45 1.35
N CYS A 12 -5.41 -1.08 1.61
CA CYS A 12 -5.38 -2.41 2.20
C CYS A 12 -5.98 -2.32 3.62
N PRO A 13 -6.99 -3.15 3.98
CA PRO A 13 -7.61 -3.09 5.30
C PRO A 13 -6.70 -3.66 6.41
N ASP A 14 -5.71 -4.49 6.08
CA ASP A 14 -4.86 -5.13 7.09
C ASP A 14 -3.75 -4.21 7.61
N CYS A 15 -3.35 -3.21 6.81
CA CYS A 15 -2.30 -2.26 7.17
C CYS A 15 -2.74 -0.80 7.05
N ASP A 16 -4.00 -0.55 6.69
CA ASP A 16 -4.58 0.78 6.49
C ASP A 16 -3.83 1.68 5.49
N GLY A 17 -3.01 1.08 4.61
CA GLY A 17 -2.15 1.79 3.66
C GLY A 17 -0.70 1.99 4.14
N GLN A 18 -0.40 1.74 5.41
CA GLN A 18 0.95 1.78 5.98
C GLN A 18 1.66 0.43 5.81
N ALA A 19 1.98 0.08 4.55
CA ALA A 19 2.36 -1.29 4.21
C ALA A 19 3.79 -1.70 4.55
N THR A 20 4.64 -0.78 5.02
CA THR A 20 6.03 -1.09 5.37
C THR A 20 6.34 -0.58 6.78
N ALA A 21 6.88 -1.46 7.61
CA ALA A 21 7.45 -1.12 8.91
C ALA A 21 8.97 -1.28 8.89
N HIS A 22 9.65 -0.42 9.64
CA HIS A 22 11.09 -0.50 9.90
C HIS A 22 11.31 -0.81 11.38
N ILE A 23 11.89 -1.97 11.66
CA ILE A 23 12.15 -2.45 13.02
C ILE A 23 13.63 -2.21 13.33
N ASP A 24 13.92 -1.42 14.36
CA ASP A 24 15.29 -1.28 14.86
C ASP A 24 15.77 -2.61 15.46
N THR A 25 16.93 -3.08 15.01
CA THR A 25 17.51 -4.36 15.48
C THR A 25 18.34 -4.20 16.76
N GLY A 26 18.43 -3.00 17.32
CA GLY A 26 19.29 -2.67 18.46
C GLY A 26 20.76 -2.44 18.10
N THR A 27 21.16 -2.69 16.86
CA THR A 27 22.54 -2.53 16.39
C THR A 27 22.71 -1.32 15.47
N ARG A 28 23.96 -0.87 15.32
CA ARG A 28 24.33 0.25 14.45
C ARG A 28 25.39 -0.18 13.46
N HIS A 29 25.33 0.41 12.27
CA HIS A 29 26.40 0.40 11.30
C HIS A 29 27.60 1.20 11.83
N THR A 30 28.76 1.01 11.20
CA THR A 30 30.02 1.68 11.57
C THR A 30 29.95 3.20 11.45
N ASP A 31 29.07 3.72 10.59
CA ASP A 31 28.80 5.14 10.40
C ASP A 31 27.86 5.73 11.47
N GLY A 32 27.36 4.92 12.40
CA GLY A 32 26.44 5.30 13.46
C GLY A 32 24.95 5.20 13.11
N SER A 33 24.60 4.88 11.86
CA SER A 33 23.20 4.66 11.45
C SER A 33 22.64 3.37 12.05
N ARG A 34 21.32 3.31 12.30
CA ARG A 34 20.66 2.16 12.91
C ARG A 34 20.43 1.05 11.88
N VAL A 35 20.77 -0.18 12.24
CA VAL A 35 20.44 -1.35 11.43
C VAL A 35 18.95 -1.64 11.61
N THR A 36 18.17 -1.54 10.53
CA THR A 36 16.73 -1.79 10.55
C THR A 36 16.33 -2.97 9.69
N LEU A 37 15.36 -3.75 10.15
CA LEU A 37 14.69 -4.78 9.36
C LEU A 37 13.44 -4.16 8.71
N ARG A 38 13.36 -4.25 7.38
CA ARG A 38 12.18 -3.84 6.62
C ARG A 38 11.20 -5.00 6.54
N VAL A 39 9.96 -4.80 7.00
CA VAL A 39 8.88 -5.79 6.91
C VAL A 39 7.73 -5.21 6.11
N ASP A 40 7.27 -5.97 5.12
CA ASP A 40 6.11 -5.60 4.31
C ASP A 40 4.85 -6.33 4.78
N CYS A 41 3.71 -5.65 4.66
CA CYS A 41 2.40 -6.28 4.85
C CYS A 41 2.23 -7.43 3.83
N PRO A 42 2.02 -8.68 4.27
CA PRO A 42 1.95 -9.83 3.37
C PRO A 42 0.70 -9.81 2.48
N ALA A 43 -0.39 -9.18 2.93
CA ALA A 43 -1.66 -9.12 2.19
C ALA A 43 -1.57 -8.24 0.94
N CYS A 44 -0.93 -7.06 1.04
CA CYS A 44 -0.74 -6.14 -0.09
C CYS A 44 0.68 -6.16 -0.67
N ARG A 45 1.59 -6.96 -0.10
CA ARG A 45 3.00 -7.09 -0.49
C ARG A 45 3.73 -5.74 -0.58
N GLY A 46 3.52 -4.88 0.42
CA GLY A 46 4.20 -3.58 0.50
C GLY A 46 3.57 -2.46 -0.33
N THR A 47 2.50 -2.70 -1.09
CA THR A 47 1.90 -1.66 -1.97
C THR A 47 0.94 -0.70 -1.26
N GLY A 48 0.48 -1.04 -0.04
CA GLY A 48 -0.53 -0.26 0.70
C GLY A 48 -1.93 -0.28 0.10
N THR A 49 -2.11 -0.94 -1.05
CA THR A 49 -3.38 -0.95 -1.76
C THR A 49 -3.71 -2.34 -2.28
N LEU A 50 -5.00 -2.57 -2.50
CA LEU A 50 -5.52 -3.76 -3.18
C LEU A 50 -6.39 -3.31 -4.35
N PRO A 51 -6.54 -4.13 -5.40
CA PRO A 51 -7.51 -3.86 -6.45
C PRO A 51 -8.92 -3.68 -5.86
N LEU A 52 -9.68 -2.72 -6.38
CA LEU A 52 -11.11 -2.66 -6.07
C LEU A 52 -11.79 -3.90 -6.68
N PRO A 53 -12.58 -4.67 -5.90
CA PRO A 53 -13.32 -5.77 -6.46
C PRO A 53 -14.28 -5.26 -7.53
N ALA A 54 -14.35 -5.95 -8.67
CA ALA A 54 -15.08 -5.50 -9.86
C ALA A 54 -16.56 -5.17 -9.57
N ARG A 55 -17.16 -5.82 -8.57
CA ARG A 55 -18.55 -5.57 -8.14
C ARG A 55 -18.78 -4.18 -7.51
N LEU A 56 -17.74 -3.52 -7.00
CA LEU A 56 -17.84 -2.16 -6.45
C LEU A 56 -17.58 -1.06 -7.49
N VAL A 57 -17.03 -1.42 -8.66
CA VAL A 57 -16.74 -0.46 -9.74
C VAL A 57 -18.01 0.05 -10.41
N SER A 58 -19.13 -0.67 -10.33
CA SER A 58 -20.38 -0.36 -11.02
C SER A 58 -21.30 0.67 -10.35
N ARG A 59 -21.04 1.11 -9.11
CA ARG A 59 -21.98 1.96 -8.33
C ARG A 59 -21.74 3.47 -8.35
N ARG A 60 -20.74 3.99 -9.10
CA ARG A 60 -20.41 5.45 -9.09
C ARG A 60 -21.05 6.29 -10.21
N ARG A 61 -22.20 5.90 -10.77
CA ARG A 61 -22.82 6.66 -11.88
C ARG A 61 -24.11 7.41 -11.56
N GLU A 62 -24.69 7.30 -10.37
CA GLU A 62 -26.05 7.85 -10.11
C GLU A 62 -26.13 8.75 -8.87
N VAL A 63 -25.35 9.84 -8.84
CA VAL A 63 -25.70 10.98 -7.96
C VAL A 63 -25.65 12.26 -8.79
N ALA A 64 -26.71 12.45 -9.56
CA ALA A 64 -27.14 13.73 -10.11
C ALA A 64 -28.66 13.76 -10.00
N ALA A 65 -29.16 14.41 -8.94
CA ALA A 65 -30.53 14.86 -8.79
C ALA A 65 -30.46 16.24 -8.14
#